data_AF-A0A847UZJ4-F1
#
_entry.id   AF-A0A847UZJ4-F1
#
_cell.length_a   1.000
_cell.length_b   1.000
_cell.length_c   1.000
_cell.angle_alpha   90.00
_cell.angle_beta   90.00
_cell.angle_gamma   90.00
#
_symmetry.space_group_name_H-M   'P 1'
#
loop_
_entity.id
_entity.type
_entity.pdbx_description
1 polymer ?
#
loop_
_entity_poly.entity_id
_entity_poly.type
_entity_poly.pdbx_seq_one_letter_code
_entity_poly.pdbx_strand_id
1 'polypeptide(L)' 'MTTIMPTDRNLRNAIAWIEEHRRDGKALKDLMAEAGSRFNMTPVEELALAKFYSDEASHR' A
#
# COMPACT_ATOMS: atom_id res chain seq x y z
N MET A 1 -2.80 -5.91 20.53
CA MET A 1 -2.89 -5.60 19.10
C MET A 1 -1.48 -5.31 18.61
N THR A 2 -0.80 -6.31 18.07
CA THR A 2 0.50 -6.09 17.43
C THR A 2 0.22 -5.56 16.03
N THR A 3 0.14 -4.24 15.90
CA THR A 3 0.28 -3.59 14.61
C THR A 3 1.64 -4.04 14.08
N ILE A 4 1.65 -4.99 13.16
CA ILE A 4 2.82 -5.29 12.33
C ILE A 4 2.99 -4.04 11.48
N MET A 5 3.62 -3.02 12.06
CA MET A 5 4.06 -1.89 11.28
C MET A 5 5.13 -2.44 10.37
N PRO A 6 5.02 -2.25 9.04
CA PRO A 6 6.11 -2.61 8.18
C PRO A 6 7.35 -1.84 8.65
N THR A 7 8.42 -2.59 8.91
CA THR A 7 9.73 -2.07 9.31
C THR A 7 10.32 -1.16 8.23
N ASP A 8 9.87 -1.34 7.00
CA ASP A 8 10.34 -0.61 5.83
C ASP A 8 9.67 0.76 5.71
N ARG A 9 10.51 1.80 5.76
CA ARG A 9 10.11 3.19 5.54
C ARG A 9 9.38 3.38 4.20
N ASN A 10 9.80 2.65 3.17
CA ASN A 10 9.22 2.74 1.83
C ASN A 10 7.76 2.28 1.83
N LEU A 11 7.48 1.13 2.44
CA LEU A 11 6.13 0.60 2.55
C LEU A 11 5.19 1.52 3.33
N ARG A 12 5.63 2.14 4.44
CA ARG A 12 4.82 3.13 5.16
C ARG A 12 4.55 4.39 4.34
N ASN A 13 5.57 4.94 3.69
CA ASN A 13 5.43 6.15 2.89
C ASN A 13 4.48 5.92 1.71
N ALA A 14 4.52 4.73 1.12
CA ALA A 14 3.59 4.34 0.08
C ALA A 14 2.16 4.20 0.56
N ILE A 15 1.92 3.54 1.70
CA ILE A 15 0.57 3.44 2.28
C ILE A 15 0.01 4.84 2.56
N ALA A 16 0.81 5.73 3.16
CA ALA A 16 0.41 7.10 3.42
C ALA A 16 0.07 7.86 2.12
N TRP A 17 0.89 7.70 1.07
CA TRP A 17 0.67 8.31 -0.23
C TRP A 17 -0.59 7.77 -0.92
N ILE A 18 -0.82 6.46 -0.85
CA ILE A 18 -2.01 5.80 -1.39
C ILE A 18 -3.25 6.30 -0.68
N GLU A 19 -3.25 6.40 0.66
CA GLU A 19 -4.40 6.90 1.43
C GLU A 19 -4.73 8.36 1.11
N GLU A 20 -3.72 9.19 0.84
CA GLU A 20 -3.92 10.57 0.38
C GLU A 20 -4.60 10.61 -0.99
N HIS A 21 -4.14 9.80 -1.95
CA HIS A 21 -4.67 9.79 -3.32
C HIS A 21 -5.94 8.95 -3.49
N ARG A 22 -6.24 8.05 -2.53
CA ARG A 22 -7.48 7.26 -2.50
C ARG A 22 -8.70 8.15 -2.32
N ARG A 23 -8.54 9.33 -1.71
CA ARG A 23 -9.62 10.33 -1.57
C ARG A 23 -9.98 11.02 -2.89
N ASP A 24 -9.07 11.02 -3.86
CA ASP A 24 -9.29 11.62 -5.19
C ASP A 24 -10.09 10.71 -6.13
N GLY A 25 -10.53 9.54 -5.67
CA GLY A 25 -11.35 8.60 -6.45
C GLY A 25 -10.56 7.72 -7.43
N LYS A 26 -9.22 7.74 -7.37
CA LYS A 26 -8.38 6.82 -8.13
C LYS A 26 -8.55 5.37 -7.68
N ALA A 27 -8.44 4.43 -8.60
CA ALA A 27 -8.49 3.01 -8.28
C ALA A 27 -7.25 2.60 -7.46
N LEU A 28 -7.48 1.86 -6.38
CA LEU A 28 -6.43 1.42 -5.46
C LEU A 28 -5.32 0.63 -6.18
N LYS A 29 -5.67 -0.13 -7.22
CA LYS A 29 -4.70 -0.87 -8.05
C LYS A 29 -3.70 0.05 -8.75
N ASP A 30 -4.17 1.18 -9.28
CA ASP A 30 -3.31 2.14 -9.96
C ASP A 30 -2.41 2.87 -8.95
N LEU A 31 -2.96 3.18 -7.77
CA LEU A 31 -2.19 3.79 -6.68
C LEU A 31 -1.10 2.87 -6.15
N MET A 32 -1.37 1.56 -6.02
CA MET A 32 -0.36 0.59 -5.62
C MET A 32 0.77 0.49 -6.66
N ALA A 33 0.45 0.50 -7.95
CA ALA A 33 1.44 0.47 -9.03
C ALA A 33 2.28 1.78 -9.09
N GLU A 34 1.63 2.95 -8.93
CA GLU A 34 2.32 4.24 -8.83
C GLU A 34 3.23 4.27 -7.60
N ALA A 35 2.76 3.78 -6.45
CA ALA A 35 3.54 3.74 -5.22
C ALA A 35 4.74 2.79 -5.31
N GLY A 36 4.55 1.60 -5.91
CA GLY A 36 5.63 0.64 -6.13
C GLY A 36 6.78 1.25 -6.94
N SER A 37 6.43 1.92 -8.04
CA SER A 37 7.40 2.63 -8.90
C SER A 37 8.01 3.85 -8.20
N ARG A 38 7.21 4.62 -7.43
CA ARG A 38 7.64 5.86 -6.78
C ARG A 38 8.61 5.63 -5.62
N PHE A 39 8.37 4.59 -4.83
CA PHE A 39 9.15 4.28 -3.65
C PHE A 39 10.23 3.21 -3.90
N ASN A 40 10.42 2.79 -5.17
CA ASN A 40 11.29 1.68 -5.56
C ASN A 40 11.06 0.45 -4.67
N MET A 41 9.79 0.06 -4.55
CA MET A 41 9.44 -1.10 -3.74
C MET A 41 10.08 -2.36 -4.30
N THR A 42 10.51 -3.21 -3.39
CA THR A 42 10.86 -4.58 -3.73
C THR A 42 9.59 -5.40 -4.01
N PRO A 43 9.68 -6.48 -4.80
CA PRO A 43 8.54 -7.38 -5.03
C PRO A 43 7.92 -7.93 -3.73
N VAL A 44 8.69 -8.00 -2.65
CA VAL A 44 8.23 -8.42 -1.31
C VAL A 44 7.33 -7.35 -0.69
N GLU A 45 7.72 -6.08 -0.78
CA GLU A 45 6.94 -4.94 -0.27
C GLU A 45 5.65 -4.74 -1.07
N GLU A 46 5.70 -4.86 -2.40
CA GLU A 46 4.50 -4.79 -3.24
C GLU A 46 3.51 -5.91 -2.91
N LEU A 47 4.00 -7.12 -2.67
CA LEU A 47 3.16 -8.25 -2.27
C LEU A 47 2.55 -8.03 -0.88
N ALA A 48 3.31 -7.46 0.06
CA ALA A 48 2.80 -7.11 1.39
C ALA A 48 1.72 -6.03 1.31
N LEU A 49 1.93 -5.01 0.49
CA LEU A 49 0.98 -3.93 0.21
C LEU A 49 -0.31 -4.48 -0.42
N ALA A 50 -0.18 -5.32 -1.45
CA ALA A 50 -1.32 -5.95 -2.12
C ALA A 50 -2.12 -6.85 -1.18
N LYS A 51 -1.45 -7.62 -0.30
CA LYS A 51 -2.12 -8.43 0.73
C LYS A 51 -2.85 -7.56 1.76
N PHE A 52 -2.21 -6.50 2.23
CA PHE A 52 -2.81 -5.57 3.19
C PHE A 52 -4.14 -5.00 2.67
N TYR A 53 -4.15 -4.51 1.43
CA TYR A 53 -5.35 -3.96 0.82
C TYR A 53 -6.37 -5.01 0.35
N SER A 54 -5.93 -6.21 -0.02
CA SER A 54 -6.85 -7.31 -0.37
C SER A 54 -7.59 -7.88 0.85
N ASP A 55 -6.92 -7.90 2.01
CA ASP A 55 -7.54 -8.31 3.28
C ASP A 55 -8.59 -7.29 3.74
N GLU A 56 -8.29 -5.99 3.63
CA GLU A 56 -9.27 -4.91 3.87
C GLU A 56 -10.50 -5.01 2.96
N ALA A 57 -10.32 -5.33 1.67
CA ALA A 57 -11.42 -5.46 0.72
C ALA A 57 -12.30 -6.69 0.99
N SER A 58 -11.74 -7.74 1.58
CA SER A 58 -12.45 -9.00 1.87
C SER A 58 -13.23 -8.95 3.19
N HIS A 59 -12.99 -7.94 4.04
CA HIS A 59 -13.65 -7.75 5.34
C HIS A 59 -14.82 -6.75 5.31
N ARG A 60 -15.35 -6.40 4.13
CA ARG A 60 -16.42 -5.41 3.97
C ARG A 60 -17.76 -6.03 3.55
#